data_AF-N9UBA4-F1
#
_entry.id   AF-N9UBA4-F1
#
_cell.length_a   1.000
_cell.length_b   1.000
_cell.length_c   1.000
_cell.angle_alpha   90.00
_cell.angle_beta   90.00
_cell.angle_gamma   90.00
#
_symmetry.space_group_name_H-M   'P 1'
#
loop_
_entity.id
_entity.type
_entity.pdbx_description
1 polymer ?
#
loop_
_entity_poly.entity_id
_entity_poly.type
_entity_poly.pdbx_seq_one_letter_code
_entity_poly.pdbx_strand_id
1 'polypeptide(L)'
;MKIFFINFTILLATLTILIGVILNKLKNNNQKKVIKKIVSFELNNKNNDNNKNNAVFLTNKTPKSPLSAIISRVDKQINNFLSPEEFENEQKNNSWVKVYYQVIDKMVAEGAIIKPYNILNIKEHRNRNFKNEIGQWNYCRHHIDEIRISGAIFKEHPATSEHYKTADAILITFDQHLFLHYIIVMAQTTYPNNGMIVPLYSFFKDADKNFLYWDKKVQELCQKYSVPYYSDWNKYLTIRIRLD
;
A
#
# COMPACT_ATOMS: atom_id res chain seq x y z
N MET A 1 27.11 -45.22 26.89
CA MET A 1 25.98 -44.91 25.99
C MET A 1 25.11 -43.72 26.46
N LYS A 2 24.66 -43.66 27.72
CA LYS A 2 23.80 -42.55 28.22
C LYS A 2 24.41 -41.14 28.15
N ILE A 3 25.70 -40.99 28.49
CA ILE A 3 26.40 -39.68 28.45
C ILE A 3 26.49 -39.11 27.02
N PHE A 4 26.71 -39.99 26.03
CA PHE A 4 26.80 -39.59 24.63
C PHE A 4 25.45 -39.08 24.10
N PHE A 5 24.36 -39.71 24.53
CA PHE A 5 23.00 -39.31 24.18
C PHE A 5 22.65 -37.94 24.76
N ILE A 6 22.98 -37.69 26.05
CA ILE A 6 22.72 -36.41 26.72
C ILE A 6 23.49 -35.27 26.04
N ASN A 7 24.77 -35.47 25.72
CA ASN A 7 25.58 -34.46 25.04
C ASN A 7 25.08 -34.17 23.62
N PHE A 8 24.59 -35.19 22.91
CA PHE A 8 23.99 -35.02 21.58
C PHE A 8 22.67 -34.22 21.64
N THR A 9 21.81 -34.47 22.64
CA THR A 9 20.55 -33.73 22.80
C THR A 9 20.80 -32.25 23.14
N ILE A 10 21.78 -31.96 24.01
CA ILE A 10 22.17 -30.58 24.36
C ILE A 10 22.73 -29.86 23.12
N LEU A 11 23.59 -30.52 22.35
CA LEU A 11 24.14 -29.96 21.11
C LEU A 11 23.03 -29.63 20.10
N LEU A 12 22.06 -30.53 19.92
CA LEU A 12 20.95 -30.29 19.01
C LEU A 12 20.09 -29.10 19.46
N ALA A 13 19.75 -29.01 20.75
CA ALA A 13 18.96 -27.90 21.28
C ALA A 13 19.66 -26.55 21.14
N THR A 14 20.96 -26.48 21.42
CA THR A 14 21.74 -25.24 21.25
C THR A 14 21.85 -24.82 19.79
N LEU A 15 21.99 -25.78 18.86
CA LEU A 15 22.01 -25.52 17.43
C LEU A 15 20.66 -24.99 16.92
N THR A 16 19.54 -25.57 17.38
CA THR A 16 18.20 -25.09 17.01
C THR A 16 17.95 -23.66 17.50
N ILE A 17 18.36 -23.34 18.73
CA ILE A 17 18.25 -21.98 19.29
C ILE A 17 19.12 -21.01 18.49
N LEU A 18 20.36 -21.38 18.17
CA LEU A 18 21.28 -20.54 17.41
C LEU A 18 20.76 -20.25 16.00
N ILE A 19 20.25 -21.28 15.31
CA ILE A 19 19.61 -21.14 13.99
C ILE A 19 18.39 -20.20 14.09
N GLY A 20 17.53 -20.38 15.10
CA GLY A 20 16.38 -19.50 15.33
C GLY A 20 16.77 -18.04 15.55
N VAL A 21 17.83 -17.78 16.32
CA VAL A 21 18.36 -16.42 16.56
C VAL A 21 18.94 -15.81 15.28
N ILE A 22 19.70 -16.59 14.49
CA ILE A 22 20.26 -16.15 13.21
C ILE A 22 19.15 -15.81 12.22
N LEU A 23 18.14 -16.68 12.08
CA LEU A 23 17.00 -16.46 11.19
C LEU A 23 16.19 -15.21 11.57
N ASN A 24 15.94 -15.01 12.88
CA ASN A 24 15.26 -13.82 13.37
C ASN A 24 16.06 -12.53 13.09
N LYS A 25 17.39 -12.58 13.27
CA LYS A 25 18.29 -11.46 12.96
C LYS A 25 18.33 -11.14 11.46
N LEU A 26 18.34 -12.16 10.59
CA LEU A 26 18.28 -12.00 9.13
C LEU A 26 16.94 -11.42 8.67
N LYS A 27 15.81 -11.91 9.22
CA LYS A 27 14.47 -11.36 8.96
C LYS A 27 14.41 -9.88 9.32
N ASN A 28 14.87 -9.51 10.52
CA ASN A 28 14.91 -8.13 10.99
C ASN A 28 15.84 -7.23 10.14
N ASN A 29 16.98 -7.74 9.68
CA ASN A 29 17.90 -6.99 8.83
C ASN A 29 17.34 -6.75 7.42
N ASN A 30 16.68 -7.76 6.84
CA ASN A 30 16.02 -7.61 5.54
C ASN A 30 14.83 -6.66 5.61
N GLN A 31 14.01 -6.75 6.66
CA GLN A 31 12.93 -5.78 6.92
C GLN A 31 13.48 -4.36 7.09
N LYS A 32 14.54 -4.15 7.89
CA LYS A 32 15.19 -2.85 8.02
C LYS A 32 15.73 -2.33 6.69
N LYS A 33 16.24 -3.20 5.81
CA LYS A 33 16.72 -2.83 4.48
C LYS A 33 15.58 -2.41 3.55
N VAL A 34 14.46 -3.12 3.58
CA VAL A 34 13.24 -2.78 2.81
C VAL A 34 12.64 -1.48 3.32
N ILE A 35 12.47 -1.32 4.63
CA ILE A 35 12.01 -0.07 5.24
C ILE A 35 12.96 1.08 4.88
N LYS A 36 14.28 0.88 4.96
CA LYS A 36 15.25 1.88 4.49
C LYS A 36 15.09 2.18 3.00
N LYS A 37 14.79 1.20 2.15
CA LYS A 37 14.57 1.38 0.72
C LYS A 37 13.30 2.18 0.44
N ILE A 38 12.17 1.79 1.05
CA ILE A 38 10.88 2.50 1.02
C ILE A 38 11.07 3.95 1.49
N VAL A 39 11.74 4.15 2.63
CA VAL A 39 12.07 5.48 3.18
C VAL A 39 13.02 6.28 2.28
N SER A 40 14.04 5.65 1.68
CA SER A 40 15.03 6.32 0.83
C SER A 40 14.50 6.70 -0.56
N PHE A 41 13.59 5.90 -1.12
CA PHE A 41 12.92 6.21 -2.38
C PHE A 41 12.08 7.48 -2.24
N GLU A 42 11.47 7.70 -1.07
CA GLU A 42 10.72 8.92 -0.75
C GLU A 42 11.62 10.13 -0.42
N LEU A 43 12.79 9.92 0.20
CA LEU A 43 13.74 11.00 0.50
C LEU A 43 14.46 11.54 -0.75
N ASN A 44 14.75 10.69 -1.74
CA ASN A 44 15.43 11.13 -2.97
C ASN A 44 14.54 11.98 -3.90
N ASN A 45 13.21 11.86 -3.82
CA ASN A 45 12.29 12.80 -4.49
C ASN A 45 12.30 14.20 -3.86
N LYS A 46 12.86 14.34 -2.64
CA LYS A 46 12.89 15.59 -1.88
C LYS A 46 14.15 16.42 -2.13
N ASN A 47 15.23 15.82 -2.64
CA ASN A 47 16.46 16.54 -2.95
C ASN A 47 16.36 17.42 -4.22
N ASN A 48 15.22 17.40 -4.92
CA ASN A 48 14.87 18.41 -5.93
C ASN A 48 14.12 19.63 -5.34
N ASP A 49 13.73 19.60 -4.06
CA ASP A 49 12.85 20.59 -3.43
C ASP A 49 13.48 21.24 -2.20
N ASN A 50 14.65 21.86 -2.37
CA ASN A 50 15.09 22.89 -1.43
C ASN A 50 14.45 24.23 -1.81
N ASN A 51 13.21 24.46 -1.37
CA ASN A 51 12.77 25.82 -1.05
C ASN A 51 11.75 25.86 0.12
N LYS A 52 12.31 26.27 1.27
CA LYS A 52 11.76 27.09 2.37
C LYS A 52 10.40 26.78 3.03
N ASN A 53 10.54 26.62 4.36
CA ASN A 53 9.72 27.15 5.45
C ASN A 53 8.40 26.44 5.80
N ASN A 54 8.40 25.72 6.93
CA ASN A 54 7.78 26.23 8.17
C ASN A 54 8.08 25.31 9.36
N ALA A 55 8.51 25.94 10.46
CA ALA A 55 8.72 25.35 11.77
C ALA A 55 7.47 25.59 12.63
N VAL A 56 6.93 24.57 13.32
CA VAL A 56 6.11 24.74 14.53
C VAL A 56 6.25 23.52 15.45
N PHE A 57 6.80 23.80 16.63
CA PHE A 57 6.58 23.28 17.99
C PHE A 57 6.56 21.77 18.33
N LEU A 58 7.55 21.39 19.15
CA LEU A 58 7.67 20.17 19.93
C LEU A 58 6.83 20.26 21.21
N THR A 59 6.14 19.18 21.58
CA THR A 59 5.81 18.89 22.98
C THR A 59 6.21 17.46 23.33
N ASN A 60 6.96 17.37 24.43
CA ASN A 60 7.64 16.17 24.94
C ASN A 60 6.66 15.09 25.43
N LYS A 61 6.73 13.92 24.78
CA LYS A 61 6.63 12.59 25.41
C LYS A 61 7.70 11.73 24.77
N THR A 62 8.54 11.05 25.56
CA THR A 62 9.56 10.12 25.06
C THR A 62 8.90 9.06 24.16
N PRO A 63 9.12 9.07 22.83
CA PRO A 63 8.40 8.16 21.95
C PRO A 63 9.03 6.77 22.01
N LYS A 64 8.20 5.71 21.98
CA LYS A 64 8.65 4.42 21.41
C LYS A 64 9.27 4.75 20.05
N SER A 65 10.50 4.31 19.78
CA SER A 65 11.26 4.83 18.63
C SER A 65 10.41 4.82 17.35
N PRO A 66 10.39 5.90 16.55
CA PRO A 66 9.50 6.05 15.40
C PRO A 66 9.52 4.83 14.48
N LEU A 67 10.70 4.24 14.32
CA LEU A 67 10.93 3.02 13.54
C LEU A 67 10.12 1.81 14.02
N SER A 68 9.93 1.62 15.33
CA SER A 68 9.17 0.49 15.88
C SER A 68 7.68 0.56 15.54
N ALA A 69 7.10 1.76 15.54
CA ALA A 69 5.71 1.99 15.14
C ALA A 69 5.52 1.75 13.64
N ILE A 70 6.50 2.14 12.82
CA ILE A 70 6.51 1.90 11.37
C ILE A 70 6.60 0.40 11.07
N ILE A 71 7.53 -0.31 11.72
CA ILE A 71 7.67 -1.77 11.58
C ILE A 71 6.34 -2.46 11.91
N SER A 72 5.72 -2.08 13.02
CA SER A 72 4.43 -2.64 13.43
C SER A 72 3.31 -2.41 12.40
N ARG A 73 3.28 -1.26 11.72
CA ARG A 73 2.29 -0.98 10.65
C ARG A 73 2.54 -1.76 9.37
N VAL A 74 3.81 -1.94 9.00
CA VAL A 74 4.20 -2.77 7.85
C VAL A 74 3.86 -4.23 8.13
N ASP A 75 4.23 -4.75 9.30
CA ASP A 75 3.93 -6.11 9.71
C ASP A 75 2.42 -6.37 9.76
N LYS A 76 1.62 -5.41 10.26
CA LYS A 76 0.15 -5.53 10.25
C LYS A 76 -0.40 -5.71 8.83
N GLN A 77 0.07 -4.93 7.85
CA GLN A 77 -0.39 -5.06 6.46
C GLN A 77 0.06 -6.38 5.82
N ILE A 78 1.27 -6.83 6.12
CA ILE A 78 1.77 -8.13 5.63
C ILE A 78 0.93 -9.27 6.22
N ASN A 79 0.63 -9.23 7.52
CA ASN A 79 -0.19 -10.23 8.18
C ASN A 79 -1.63 -10.22 7.63
N ASN A 80 -2.24 -9.04 7.50
CA ASN A 80 -3.56 -8.88 6.88
C ASN A 80 -3.60 -9.43 5.45
N PHE A 81 -2.51 -9.32 4.69
CA PHE A 81 -2.43 -9.88 3.34
C PHE A 81 -2.27 -11.41 3.35
N LEU A 82 -1.34 -11.93 4.17
CA LEU A 82 -1.00 -13.36 4.20
C LEU A 82 -1.97 -14.22 5.01
N SER A 83 -2.80 -13.62 5.87
CA SER A 83 -3.78 -14.30 6.72
C SER A 83 -5.21 -13.92 6.28
N PRO A 84 -5.89 -14.79 5.49
CA PRO A 84 -7.28 -14.58 5.09
C PRO A 84 -8.22 -14.40 6.29
N GLU A 85 -8.04 -15.16 7.37
CA GLU A 85 -8.91 -15.12 8.56
C GLU A 85 -8.84 -13.78 9.32
N GLU A 86 -7.64 -13.19 9.44
CA GLU A 86 -7.48 -11.86 10.04
C GLU A 86 -8.16 -10.78 9.20
N PHE A 87 -8.07 -10.90 7.88
CA PHE A 87 -8.71 -9.95 6.97
C PHE A 87 -10.22 -10.13 6.88
N GLU A 88 -10.76 -11.34 6.98
CA GLU A 88 -12.21 -11.55 7.04
C GLU A 88 -12.84 -10.81 8.23
N ASN A 89 -12.14 -10.74 9.36
CA ASN A 89 -12.58 -9.95 10.51
C ASN A 89 -12.50 -8.44 10.24
N GLU A 90 -11.45 -7.97 9.59
CA GLU A 90 -11.34 -6.58 9.14
C GLU A 90 -12.46 -6.24 8.14
N GLN A 91 -12.73 -7.09 7.16
CA GLN A 91 -13.82 -6.94 6.18
C GLN A 91 -15.20 -6.92 6.84
N LYS A 92 -15.43 -7.73 7.88
CA LYS A 92 -16.68 -7.72 8.64
C LYS A 92 -16.88 -6.39 9.38
N ASN A 93 -15.81 -5.80 9.91
CA ASN A 93 -15.87 -4.63 10.79
C ASN A 93 -15.61 -3.29 10.09
N ASN A 94 -15.03 -3.29 8.88
CA ASN A 94 -14.69 -2.09 8.13
C ASN A 94 -15.66 -1.88 6.96
N SER A 95 -16.55 -0.91 7.11
CA SER A 95 -17.58 -0.58 6.12
C SER A 95 -16.98 -0.15 4.78
N TRP A 96 -15.82 0.49 4.77
CA TRP A 96 -15.15 0.91 3.53
C TRP A 96 -14.53 -0.23 2.75
N VAL A 97 -14.06 -1.29 3.43
CA VAL A 97 -13.62 -2.52 2.75
C VAL A 97 -14.79 -3.17 2.02
N LYS A 98 -15.99 -3.19 2.63
CA LYS A 98 -17.21 -3.68 1.96
C LYS A 98 -17.56 -2.81 0.74
N VAL A 99 -17.52 -1.49 0.90
CA VAL A 99 -17.75 -0.54 -0.20
C VAL A 99 -16.76 -0.77 -1.35
N TYR A 100 -15.48 -1.02 -1.05
CA TYR A 100 -14.45 -1.28 -2.06
C TYR A 100 -14.82 -2.45 -2.98
N TYR A 101 -15.18 -3.60 -2.40
CA TYR A 101 -15.58 -4.76 -3.20
C TYR A 101 -16.90 -4.55 -3.94
N GLN A 102 -17.87 -3.87 -3.32
CA GLN A 102 -19.12 -3.49 -4.03
C GLN A 102 -18.86 -2.58 -5.23
N VAL A 103 -17.91 -1.66 -5.13
CA VAL A 103 -17.51 -0.79 -6.24
C VAL A 103 -16.80 -1.58 -7.33
N ILE A 104 -15.94 -2.54 -6.96
CA ILE A 104 -15.32 -3.46 -7.93
C ILE A 104 -16.40 -4.23 -8.70
N ASP A 105 -17.40 -4.79 -8.00
CA ASP A 105 -18.49 -5.53 -8.64
C ASP A 105 -19.25 -4.66 -9.64
N LYS A 106 -19.52 -3.39 -9.28
CA LYS A 106 -20.12 -2.40 -10.19
C LYS A 106 -19.24 -2.10 -11.39
N MET A 107 -17.93 -1.93 -11.20
CA MET A 107 -16.99 -1.71 -12.31
C MET A 107 -16.93 -2.92 -13.25
N VAL A 108 -16.98 -4.15 -12.71
CA VAL A 108 -17.04 -5.37 -13.52
C VAL A 108 -18.35 -5.45 -14.31
N ALA A 109 -19.48 -5.10 -13.70
CA ALA A 109 -20.77 -5.01 -14.39
C ALA A 109 -20.75 -3.97 -15.53
N GLU A 110 -19.92 -2.94 -15.44
CA GLU A 110 -19.66 -1.95 -16.50
C GLU A 110 -18.60 -2.39 -17.54
N GLY A 111 -18.07 -3.61 -17.44
CA GLY A 111 -17.09 -4.16 -18.40
C GLY A 111 -15.61 -3.97 -18.01
N ALA A 112 -15.32 -3.72 -16.74
CA ALA A 112 -13.98 -3.90 -16.21
C ALA A 112 -13.62 -5.40 -16.17
N ILE A 113 -12.34 -5.70 -16.35
CA ILE A 113 -11.83 -7.08 -16.47
C ILE A 113 -10.91 -7.35 -15.29
N ILE A 114 -11.13 -8.47 -14.61
CA ILE A 114 -10.26 -8.98 -13.55
C ILE A 114 -9.48 -10.18 -14.08
N LYS A 115 -8.15 -10.15 -13.94
CA LYS A 115 -7.24 -11.25 -14.23
C LYS A 115 -5.97 -11.13 -13.37
N PRO A 116 -5.17 -12.20 -13.23
CA PRO A 116 -3.82 -12.10 -12.70
C PRO A 116 -3.01 -10.97 -13.35
N TYR A 117 -2.31 -10.19 -12.54
CA TYR A 117 -1.64 -8.95 -12.99
C TYR A 117 -0.66 -9.15 -14.16
N ASN A 118 0.11 -10.25 -14.14
CA ASN A 118 1.06 -10.62 -15.19
C ASN A 118 0.41 -10.99 -16.52
N ILE A 119 -0.86 -11.42 -16.54
CA ILE A 119 -1.57 -11.78 -17.77
C ILE A 119 -2.56 -10.70 -18.21
N LEU A 120 -2.92 -9.76 -17.32
CA LEU A 120 -3.82 -8.66 -17.66
C LEU A 120 -3.11 -7.65 -18.58
N ASN A 121 -3.26 -7.82 -19.89
CA ASN A 121 -2.66 -6.95 -20.89
C ASN A 121 -3.67 -5.88 -21.36
N ILE A 122 -3.32 -4.61 -21.18
CA ILE A 122 -4.20 -3.48 -21.56
C ILE A 122 -4.47 -3.48 -23.07
N LYS A 123 -3.47 -3.80 -23.90
CA LYS A 123 -3.57 -3.73 -25.37
C LYS A 123 -4.57 -4.75 -25.93
N GLU A 124 -4.72 -5.90 -25.27
CA GLU A 124 -5.65 -6.96 -25.69
C GLU A 124 -7.10 -6.61 -25.37
N HIS A 125 -7.32 -5.76 -24.37
CA HIS A 125 -8.65 -5.44 -23.85
C HIS A 125 -9.14 -4.05 -24.24
N ARG A 126 -8.23 -3.19 -24.71
CA ARG A 126 -8.51 -1.84 -25.18
C ARG A 126 -7.69 -1.61 -26.43
N ASN A 127 -8.38 -1.49 -27.58
CA ASN A 127 -7.78 -1.37 -28.92
C ASN A 127 -6.63 -0.34 -28.96
N ARG A 128 -6.73 0.76 -28.21
CA ARG A 128 -5.63 1.68 -27.91
C ARG A 128 -5.78 2.26 -26.51
N ASN A 129 -4.69 2.27 -25.73
CA ASN A 129 -4.59 3.13 -24.55
C ASN A 129 -4.10 4.52 -24.99
N PHE A 130 -4.63 5.58 -24.41
CA PHE A 130 -4.33 6.96 -24.76
C PHE A 130 -4.02 7.77 -23.51
N LYS A 131 -3.50 8.99 -23.68
CA LYS A 131 -3.27 9.89 -22.56
C LYS A 131 -4.55 10.68 -22.26
N ASN A 132 -4.95 10.74 -20.99
CA ASN A 132 -6.08 11.54 -20.51
C ASN A 132 -5.70 13.04 -20.43
N GLU A 133 -6.61 13.87 -19.93
CA GLU A 133 -6.48 15.33 -19.87
C GLU A 133 -5.30 15.82 -19.00
N ILE A 134 -4.76 14.96 -18.14
CA ILE A 134 -3.58 15.23 -17.30
C ILE A 134 -2.34 14.44 -17.75
N GLY A 135 -2.30 13.96 -19.00
CA GLY A 135 -1.13 13.26 -19.54
C GLY A 135 -0.85 11.87 -18.94
N GLN A 136 -1.78 11.31 -18.17
CA GLN A 136 -1.70 9.95 -17.62
C GLN A 136 -2.33 8.94 -18.57
N TRP A 137 -1.90 7.68 -18.52
CA TRP A 137 -2.54 6.64 -19.33
C TRP A 137 -3.97 6.42 -18.89
N ASN A 138 -4.92 6.49 -19.82
CA ASN A 138 -6.35 6.46 -19.53
C ASN A 138 -6.77 5.13 -18.88
N TYR A 139 -6.19 4.01 -19.31
CA TYR A 139 -6.39 2.71 -18.68
C TYR A 139 -5.16 2.26 -17.91
N CYS A 140 -5.38 1.67 -16.74
CA CYS A 140 -4.35 1.16 -15.86
C CYS A 140 -4.84 -0.10 -15.13
N ARG A 141 -3.90 -0.79 -14.49
CA ARG A 141 -4.18 -1.97 -13.66
C ARG A 141 -4.10 -1.56 -12.20
N HIS A 142 -5.08 -1.96 -11.42
CA HIS A 142 -5.09 -1.80 -9.98
C HIS A 142 -5.15 -3.18 -9.34
N HIS A 143 -4.26 -3.48 -8.40
CA HIS A 143 -4.29 -4.73 -7.65
C HIS A 143 -5.43 -4.70 -6.63
N ILE A 144 -6.29 -5.71 -6.66
CA ILE A 144 -7.48 -5.76 -5.78
C ILE A 144 -7.07 -5.87 -4.30
N ASP A 145 -5.94 -6.50 -4.03
CA ASP A 145 -5.39 -6.64 -2.67
C ASP A 145 -4.81 -5.34 -2.11
N GLU A 146 -4.75 -4.24 -2.87
CA GLU A 146 -4.26 -2.95 -2.35
C GLU A 146 -5.18 -2.31 -1.30
N ILE A 147 -6.37 -2.88 -1.07
CA ILE A 147 -7.18 -2.57 0.12
C ILE A 147 -6.63 -3.21 1.40
N ARG A 148 -5.72 -4.18 1.31
CA ARG A 148 -5.15 -4.94 2.46
C ARG A 148 -3.73 -4.51 2.77
N ILE A 149 -2.99 -4.10 1.75
CA ILE A 149 -1.57 -3.79 1.80
C ILE A 149 -1.26 -2.66 0.82
N SER A 150 -0.43 -1.69 1.21
CA SER A 150 -0.05 -0.63 0.27
C SER A 150 0.71 -1.21 -0.94
N GLY A 151 0.49 -0.66 -2.14
CA GLY A 151 1.18 -1.10 -3.35
C GLY A 151 2.71 -1.04 -3.23
N ALA A 152 3.23 -0.07 -2.46
CA ALA A 152 4.67 0.03 -2.15
C ALA A 152 5.19 -1.19 -1.37
N ILE A 153 4.50 -1.60 -0.29
CA ILE A 153 4.88 -2.79 0.47
C ILE A 153 4.64 -4.03 -0.38
N PHE A 154 3.49 -4.11 -1.04
CA PHE A 154 3.10 -5.29 -1.82
C PHE A 154 4.16 -5.65 -2.86
N LYS A 155 4.63 -4.64 -3.61
CA LYS A 155 5.63 -4.78 -4.66
C LYS A 155 7.05 -5.01 -4.14
N GLU A 156 7.44 -4.39 -3.03
CA GLU A 156 8.85 -4.35 -2.61
C GLU A 156 9.22 -5.33 -1.49
N HIS A 157 8.26 -5.77 -0.68
CA HIS A 157 8.55 -6.61 0.46
C HIS A 157 8.75 -8.08 0.03
N PRO A 158 9.84 -8.77 0.47
CA PRO A 158 10.14 -10.14 0.04
C PRO A 158 9.04 -11.17 0.28
N ALA A 159 8.24 -10.97 1.34
CA ALA A 159 7.13 -11.87 1.66
C ALA A 159 5.93 -11.74 0.71
N THR A 160 5.84 -10.65 -0.06
CA THR A 160 4.63 -10.32 -0.85
C THR A 160 4.95 -10.03 -2.32
N SER A 161 6.20 -9.73 -2.66
CA SER A 161 6.62 -9.30 -4.00
C SER A 161 6.39 -10.33 -5.10
N GLU A 162 6.42 -11.63 -4.77
CA GLU A 162 6.07 -12.67 -5.74
C GLU A 162 4.56 -12.73 -5.98
N HIS A 163 3.76 -12.62 -4.92
CA HIS A 163 2.31 -12.52 -5.04
C HIS A 163 1.88 -11.28 -5.84
N TYR A 164 2.56 -10.14 -5.69
CA TYR A 164 2.28 -8.94 -6.49
C TYR A 164 2.29 -9.20 -7.99
N LYS A 165 3.13 -10.13 -8.49
CA LYS A 165 3.21 -10.40 -9.93
C LYS A 165 1.99 -11.14 -10.46
N THR A 166 1.34 -11.96 -9.65
CA THR A 166 0.29 -12.89 -10.06
C THR A 166 -1.06 -12.65 -9.39
N ALA A 167 -1.13 -11.77 -8.39
CA ALA A 167 -2.37 -11.39 -7.73
C ALA A 167 -3.35 -10.76 -8.72
N ASP A 168 -4.64 -10.89 -8.41
CA ASP A 168 -5.69 -10.36 -9.27
C ASP A 168 -5.62 -8.84 -9.32
N ALA A 169 -5.73 -8.35 -10.54
CA ALA A 169 -5.81 -6.94 -10.85
C ALA A 169 -7.05 -6.67 -11.68
N ILE A 170 -7.60 -5.47 -11.53
CA ILE A 170 -8.71 -4.97 -12.32
C ILE A 170 -8.20 -3.93 -13.34
N LEU A 171 -8.66 -4.06 -14.59
CA LEU A 171 -8.39 -3.09 -15.65
C LEU A 171 -9.45 -2.00 -15.63
N ILE A 172 -9.04 -0.79 -15.24
CA ILE A 172 -9.91 0.36 -15.00
C ILE A 172 -9.34 1.64 -15.61
N THR A 173 -10.16 2.69 -15.67
CA THR A 173 -9.68 4.01 -16.05
C THR A 173 -8.81 4.63 -14.96
N PHE A 174 -8.00 5.64 -15.31
CA PHE A 174 -7.21 6.40 -14.35
C PHE A 174 -8.09 7.07 -13.28
N ASP A 175 -9.24 7.61 -13.68
CA ASP A 175 -10.18 8.23 -12.74
C ASP A 175 -10.83 7.19 -11.81
N GLN A 176 -11.18 6.00 -12.33
CA GLN A 176 -11.62 4.88 -11.48
C GLN A 176 -10.51 4.46 -10.51
N HIS A 177 -9.25 4.50 -10.91
CA HIS A 177 -8.11 4.18 -10.05
C HIS A 177 -7.93 5.23 -8.93
N LEU A 178 -8.06 6.52 -9.25
CA LEU A 178 -8.12 7.59 -8.26
C LEU A 178 -9.24 7.33 -7.23
N PHE A 179 -10.40 6.89 -7.70
CA PHE A 179 -11.54 6.61 -6.84
C PHE A 179 -11.35 5.37 -5.95
N LEU A 180 -10.77 4.28 -6.47
CA LEU A 180 -10.42 3.13 -5.63
C LEU A 180 -9.43 3.53 -4.52
N HIS A 181 -8.45 4.39 -4.82
CA HIS A 181 -7.54 4.90 -3.80
C HIS A 181 -8.21 5.84 -2.79
N TYR A 182 -9.24 6.59 -3.15
CA TYR A 182 -10.06 7.31 -2.17
C TYR A 182 -10.69 6.34 -1.16
N ILE A 183 -11.27 5.24 -1.65
CA ILE A 183 -11.87 4.21 -0.77
C ILE A 183 -10.79 3.57 0.12
N ILE A 184 -9.60 3.30 -0.41
CA ILE A 184 -8.46 2.78 0.37
C ILE A 184 -8.03 3.78 1.45
N VAL A 185 -7.99 5.07 1.15
CA VAL A 185 -7.70 6.12 2.13
C VAL A 185 -8.74 6.13 3.24
N MET A 186 -10.02 6.05 2.89
CA MET A 186 -11.11 6.03 3.87
C MET A 186 -11.15 4.73 4.69
N ALA A 187 -10.71 3.60 4.13
CA ALA A 187 -10.62 2.33 4.85
C ALA A 187 -9.52 2.33 5.91
N GLN A 188 -8.50 3.18 5.78
CA GLN A 188 -7.35 3.26 6.69
C GLN A 188 -6.64 1.92 6.95
N THR A 189 -6.74 0.99 6.02
CA THR A 189 -6.14 -0.35 6.09
C THR A 189 -4.69 -0.36 5.63
N THR A 190 -4.28 0.64 4.83
CA THR A 190 -2.96 0.67 4.21
C THR A 190 -2.13 1.89 4.59
N TYR A 191 -0.81 1.70 4.55
CA TYR A 191 0.19 2.69 4.89
C TYR A 191 1.50 2.39 4.13
N PRO A 192 2.04 3.32 3.33
CA PRO A 192 1.42 4.59 2.91
C PRO A 192 0.22 4.35 1.96
N ASN A 193 -0.72 5.30 1.90
CA ASN A 193 -1.91 5.22 1.04
C ASN A 193 -2.05 6.40 0.06
N ASN A 194 -0.97 7.16 -0.13
CA ASN A 194 -0.90 8.35 -0.99
C ASN A 194 -0.42 8.06 -2.43
N GLY A 195 -0.50 6.81 -2.89
CA GLY A 195 0.09 6.36 -4.16
C GLY A 195 -0.31 7.18 -5.39
N MET A 196 -1.52 7.76 -5.39
CA MET A 196 -2.02 8.58 -6.49
C MET A 196 -1.46 10.01 -6.54
N ILE A 197 -0.77 10.49 -5.50
CA ILE A 197 -0.14 11.81 -5.53
C ILE A 197 1.01 11.85 -6.54
N VAL A 198 1.77 10.77 -6.65
CA VAL A 198 2.93 10.69 -7.56
C VAL A 198 2.55 10.91 -9.03
N PRO A 199 1.59 10.16 -9.62
CA PRO A 199 1.20 10.38 -11.01
C PRO A 199 0.56 11.77 -11.22
N LEU A 200 -0.19 12.31 -10.25
CA LEU A 200 -0.75 13.66 -10.37
C LEU A 200 0.34 14.74 -10.38
N TYR A 201 1.31 14.64 -9.46
CA TYR A 201 2.40 15.61 -9.35
C TYR A 201 3.27 15.67 -10.61
N SER A 202 3.42 14.55 -11.32
CA SER A 202 4.16 14.51 -12.59
C SER A 202 3.59 15.45 -13.66
N PHE A 203 2.29 15.78 -13.57
CA PHE A 203 1.61 16.69 -14.49
C PHE A 203 1.51 18.10 -13.91
N PHE A 204 0.86 18.26 -12.75
CA PHE A 204 0.54 19.59 -12.21
C PHE A 204 1.73 20.29 -11.56
N LYS A 205 2.70 19.52 -11.02
CA LYS A 205 3.85 20.03 -10.24
C LYS A 205 3.45 20.97 -9.10
N ASP A 206 2.25 20.79 -8.58
CA ASP A 206 1.59 21.66 -7.61
C ASP A 206 0.67 20.80 -6.73
N ALA A 207 0.89 20.84 -5.42
CA ALA A 207 0.19 19.99 -4.47
C ALA A 207 -1.32 20.30 -4.42
N ASP A 208 -1.68 21.59 -4.42
CA ASP A 208 -3.08 22.00 -4.30
C ASP A 208 -3.87 21.60 -5.55
N LYS A 209 -3.28 21.77 -6.73
CA LYS A 209 -3.90 21.31 -7.99
C LYS A 209 -4.06 19.79 -8.05
N ASN A 210 -3.10 19.02 -7.52
CA ASN A 210 -3.24 17.57 -7.42
C ASN A 210 -4.45 17.18 -6.57
N PHE A 211 -4.59 17.79 -5.39
CA PHE A 211 -5.69 17.50 -4.48
C PHE A 211 -7.03 17.93 -5.06
N LEU A 212 -7.11 19.13 -5.66
CA LEU A 212 -8.33 19.61 -6.30
C LEU A 212 -8.78 18.70 -7.45
N TYR A 213 -7.84 18.23 -8.28
CA TYR A 213 -8.16 17.30 -9.36
C TYR A 213 -8.66 15.96 -8.82
N TRP A 214 -7.95 15.38 -7.84
CA TRP A 214 -8.34 14.10 -7.26
C TRP A 214 -9.71 14.21 -6.58
N ASP A 215 -9.92 15.25 -5.77
CA ASP A 215 -11.17 15.50 -5.07
C ASP A 215 -12.35 15.65 -6.03
N LYS A 216 -12.19 16.41 -7.13
CA LYS A 216 -13.20 16.53 -8.18
C LYS A 216 -13.60 15.17 -8.75
N LYS A 217 -12.64 14.32 -9.11
CA LYS A 217 -12.92 12.96 -9.63
C LYS A 217 -13.58 12.06 -8.60
N VAL A 218 -13.21 12.22 -7.33
CA VAL A 218 -13.86 11.50 -6.22
C VAL A 218 -15.31 11.91 -6.09
N GLN A 219 -15.65 13.21 -6.11
CA GLN A 219 -17.03 13.67 -6.03
C GLN A 219 -17.90 13.07 -7.16
N GLU A 220 -17.41 13.13 -8.41
CA GLU A 220 -18.08 12.57 -9.59
C GLU A 220 -18.35 11.06 -9.43
N LEU A 221 -17.36 10.29 -8.98
CA LEU A 221 -17.45 8.83 -8.88
C LEU A 221 -18.18 8.37 -7.61
N CYS A 222 -18.13 9.14 -6.53
CA CYS A 222 -18.98 8.96 -5.36
C CYS A 222 -20.46 9.00 -5.76
N GLN A 223 -20.86 10.01 -6.55
CA GLN A 223 -22.21 10.11 -7.07
C GLN A 223 -22.54 8.91 -7.98
N LYS A 224 -21.66 8.60 -8.95
CA LYS A 224 -21.88 7.51 -9.91
C LYS A 224 -22.09 6.16 -9.24
N TYR A 225 -21.25 5.79 -8.27
CA TYR A 225 -21.32 4.49 -7.61
C TYR A 225 -22.10 4.49 -6.30
N SER A 226 -22.78 5.59 -5.96
CA SER A 226 -23.54 5.77 -4.72
C SER A 226 -22.70 5.49 -3.47
N VAL A 227 -21.48 6.02 -3.46
CA VAL A 227 -20.54 5.92 -2.34
C VAL A 227 -20.53 7.25 -1.59
N PRO A 228 -20.60 7.25 -0.24
CA PRO A 228 -20.51 8.48 0.55
C PRO A 228 -19.25 9.29 0.22
N TYR A 229 -19.41 10.59 0.02
CA TYR A 229 -18.31 11.54 -0.15
C TYR A 229 -18.02 12.24 1.17
N TYR A 230 -16.73 12.34 1.54
CA TYR A 230 -16.26 13.09 2.70
C TYR A 230 -15.28 14.16 2.24
N SER A 231 -15.64 15.44 2.39
CA SER A 231 -14.84 16.57 1.88
C SER A 231 -13.47 16.72 2.54
N ASP A 232 -13.24 16.07 3.67
CA ASP A 232 -11.98 16.09 4.41
C ASP A 232 -11.23 14.75 4.36
N TRP A 233 -11.51 13.92 3.35
CA TRP A 233 -10.86 12.62 3.16
C TRP A 233 -9.33 12.69 3.11
N ASN A 234 -8.79 13.81 2.62
CA ASN A 234 -7.36 14.04 2.51
C ASN A 234 -6.65 14.07 3.88
N LYS A 235 -7.37 14.30 4.99
CA LYS A 235 -6.81 14.20 6.35
C LYS A 235 -6.43 12.78 6.74
N TYR A 236 -6.99 11.77 6.07
CA TYR A 236 -6.68 10.35 6.30
C TYR A 236 -5.53 9.85 5.43
N LEU A 237 -4.93 10.71 4.60
CA LEU A 237 -3.75 10.37 3.81
C LEU A 237 -2.54 10.13 4.71
N THR A 238 -1.82 9.08 4.38
CA THR A 238 -0.59 8.68 5.04
C THR A 238 0.54 8.78 4.03
N ILE A 239 1.25 9.92 4.10
CA ILE A 239 2.21 10.38 3.09
C ILE A 239 3.65 9.94 3.43
N ARG A 240 3.89 9.51 4.67
CA ARG A 240 5.25 9.26 5.15
C ARG A 240 5.30 8.20 6.21
N ILE A 241 6.33 7.37 6.09
CA ILE A 241 7.15 6.89 7.20
C ILE A 241 7.90 8.10 7.79
N ARG A 242 7.32 8.85 8.74
CA ARG A 242 8.07 9.89 9.46
C ARG A 242 8.88 9.23 10.57
N LEU A 243 10.20 9.44 10.50
CA LEU A 243 11.14 9.17 11.58
C LEU A 243 11.36 10.49 12.34
N ASP A 244 10.32 11.00 13.01
CA ASP A 244 10.44 12.10 13.99
C ASP A 244 10.39 11.55 15.42
#